data_AF-A0A950CIT8-F1
#
_entry.id   AF-A0A950CIT8-F1
#
_cell.length_a   1.000
_cell.length_b   1.000
_cell.length_c   1.000
_cell.angle_alpha   90.00
_cell.angle_beta   90.00
_cell.angle_gamma   90.00
#
_symmetry.space_group_name_H-M   'P 1'
#
loop_
_entity.id
_entity.type
_entity.pdbx_description
1 polymer ?
#
loop_
_entity_poly.entity_id
_entity_poly.type
_entity_poly.pdbx_seq_one_letter_code
_entity_poly.pdbx_strand_id
1 'polypeptide(L)'
;MEIEIRPARESDIPELARLVAGIAAYHESIDPRVRFDWDEIRDAHNWFKLVLSRDHHAIWVADHGSGRLAGYLWVHLKRDRQGYLPRVKGYVNHAFLDEAWRGKGLMKLMLAPAYEW
;
A
#
# COMPACT_ATOMS: atom_id res chain seq x y z
N MET A 1 20.70 -10.20 0.67
CA MET A 1 20.00 -9.35 -0.30
C MET A 1 19.38 -8.20 0.47
N GLU A 2 19.65 -6.97 0.06
CA GLU A 2 19.25 -5.76 0.79
C GLU A 2 17.86 -5.32 0.33
N ILE A 3 16.96 -5.02 1.27
CA ILE A 3 15.63 -4.49 0.96
C ILE A 3 15.78 -2.98 0.75
N GLU A 4 15.35 -2.49 -0.41
CA GLU A 4 15.29 -1.05 -0.69
C GLU A 4 13.91 -0.51 -0.35
N ILE A 5 13.86 0.60 0.40
CA ILE A 5 12.61 1.35 0.63
C ILE A 5 12.58 2.54 -0.30
N ARG A 6 11.57 2.59 -1.17
CA ARG A 6 11.46 3.63 -2.21
C ARG A 6 10.01 3.95 -2.57
N PRO A 7 9.74 5.10 -3.22
CA PRO A 7 8.45 5.35 -3.83
C PRO A 7 8.12 4.28 -4.89
N ALA A 8 6.85 3.92 -4.99
CA ALA A 8 6.35 3.06 -6.04
C ALA A 8 6.43 3.76 -7.41
N ARG A 9 6.61 2.95 -8.45
CA ARG A 9 6.66 3.34 -9.85
C ARG A 9 5.60 2.56 -10.62
N GLU A 10 5.29 2.98 -11.84
CA GLU A 10 4.31 2.28 -12.67
C GLU A 10 4.72 0.81 -12.95
N SER A 11 6.02 0.53 -13.04
CA SER A 11 6.55 -0.82 -13.18
C SER A 11 6.23 -1.76 -12.01
N ASP A 12 5.88 -1.22 -10.84
CA ASP A 12 5.58 -2.00 -9.64
C ASP A 12 4.13 -2.48 -9.59
N ILE A 13 3.25 -1.96 -10.45
CA ILE A 13 1.80 -2.22 -10.43
C ILE A 13 1.46 -3.72 -10.43
N PRO A 14 2.11 -4.59 -11.23
CA PRO A 14 1.82 -6.02 -11.19
C PRO A 14 2.06 -6.65 -9.82
N GLU A 15 3.14 -6.27 -9.14
CA GLU A 15 3.44 -6.76 -7.80
C GLU A 15 2.56 -6.13 -6.72
N LEU A 16 2.19 -4.86 -6.85
CA LEU A 16 1.23 -4.21 -5.97
C LEU A 16 -0.14 -4.91 -6.04
N ALA A 17 -0.61 -5.24 -7.25
CA ALA A 17 -1.85 -5.99 -7.44
C ALA A 17 -1.78 -7.39 -6.81
N ARG A 18 -0.64 -8.08 -6.94
CA ARG A 18 -0.41 -9.36 -6.24
C ARG A 18 -0.49 -9.20 -4.71
N LEU A 19 0.12 -8.15 -4.17
CA LEU A 19 0.07 -7.87 -2.73
C LEU A 19 -1.34 -7.48 -2.25
N VAL A 20 -2.14 -6.82 -3.09
CA VAL A 20 -3.57 -6.57 -2.82
C VAL A 20 -4.38 -7.88 -2.78
N ALA A 21 -4.15 -8.79 -3.71
CA ALA A 21 -4.75 -10.12 -3.64
C ALA A 21 -4.32 -10.87 -2.35
N GLY A 22 -3.05 -10.72 -1.95
CA GLY A 22 -2.52 -11.29 -0.71
C GLY A 22 -3.21 -10.76 0.55
N ILE A 23 -3.44 -9.44 0.66
CA ILE A 23 -4.14 -8.87 1.82
C ILE A 23 -5.62 -9.27 1.83
N ALA A 24 -6.29 -9.36 0.66
CA ALA A 24 -7.68 -9.81 0.57
C ALA A 24 -7.82 -11.26 1.05
N ALA A 25 -6.99 -12.17 0.54
CA ALA A 25 -6.95 -13.57 0.98
C ALA A 25 -6.71 -13.69 2.49
N TYR A 26 -5.78 -12.88 3.03
CA TYR A 26 -5.50 -12.87 4.47
C TYR A 26 -6.72 -12.47 5.29
N HIS A 27 -7.45 -11.41 4.90
CA HIS A 27 -8.65 -11.00 5.62
C HIS A 27 -9.74 -12.08 5.60
N GLU A 28 -10.00 -12.74 4.46
CA GLU A 28 -10.96 -13.84 4.38
C GLU A 28 -10.57 -15.05 5.24
N SER A 29 -9.26 -15.26 5.43
CA SER A 29 -8.73 -16.34 6.28
C SER A 29 -8.93 -16.08 7.78
N ILE A 30 -9.00 -14.82 8.20
CA ILE A 30 -9.17 -14.43 9.62
C ILE A 30 -10.64 -14.37 10.01
N ASP A 31 -11.50 -13.81 9.14
CA ASP A 31 -12.91 -13.63 9.43
C ASP A 31 -13.77 -14.22 8.31
N PRO A 32 -14.53 -15.31 8.54
CA PRO A 32 -15.36 -15.93 7.52
C PRO A 32 -16.53 -15.05 7.05
N ARG A 33 -16.83 -13.95 7.74
CA ARG A 33 -17.84 -12.96 7.31
C ARG A 33 -17.29 -11.99 6.27
N VAL A 34 -15.98 -11.83 6.21
CA VAL A 34 -15.33 -11.00 5.20
C VAL A 34 -15.23 -11.81 3.92
N ARG A 35 -15.80 -11.25 2.85
CA ARG A 35 -15.74 -11.78 1.48
C ARG A 35 -15.42 -10.63 0.54
N PHE A 36 -14.42 -10.82 -0.31
CA PHE A 36 -14.06 -9.86 -1.34
C PHE A 36 -14.65 -10.26 -2.68
N ASP A 37 -15.03 -9.26 -3.46
CA ASP A 37 -15.25 -9.46 -4.89
C ASP A 37 -13.89 -9.61 -5.58
N TRP A 38 -13.58 -10.83 -5.99
CA TRP A 38 -12.31 -11.14 -6.64
C TRP A 38 -12.17 -10.55 -8.04
N ASP A 39 -13.27 -10.17 -8.71
CA ASP A 39 -13.21 -9.40 -9.95
C ASP A 39 -12.75 -7.96 -9.68
N GLU A 40 -13.26 -7.32 -8.62
CA GLU A 40 -12.78 -6.00 -8.20
C GLU A 40 -11.31 -6.05 -7.75
N ILE A 41 -10.91 -7.08 -6.98
CA ILE A 41 -9.51 -7.25 -6.56
C ILE A 41 -8.57 -7.39 -7.77
N ARG A 42 -9.01 -8.07 -8.85
CA ARG A 42 -8.24 -8.16 -10.10
C ARG A 42 -8.05 -6.79 -10.77
N ASP A 43 -8.98 -5.86 -10.57
CA ASP A 43 -8.93 -4.49 -11.12
C ASP A 43 -7.93 -3.57 -10.38
N ALA A 44 -7.27 -4.06 -9.32
CA ALA A 44 -6.26 -3.31 -8.57
C ALA A 44 -5.17 -2.67 -9.47
N HIS A 45 -4.86 -3.27 -10.62
CA HIS A 45 -3.96 -2.67 -11.62
C HIS A 45 -4.41 -1.27 -12.07
N ASN A 46 -5.69 -1.13 -12.41
CA ASN A 46 -6.25 0.14 -12.88
C ASN A 46 -6.34 1.15 -11.74
N TRP A 47 -6.66 0.69 -10.52
CA TRP A 47 -6.69 1.54 -9.35
C TRP A 47 -5.32 2.12 -9.05
N PHE A 48 -4.25 1.31 -9.09
CA PHE A 48 -2.90 1.80 -8.83
C PHE A 48 -2.39 2.77 -9.90
N LYS A 49 -2.77 2.62 -11.18
CA LYS A 49 -2.50 3.65 -12.20
C LYS A 49 -3.11 5.00 -11.81
N LEU A 50 -4.37 4.97 -11.36
CA LEU A 50 -5.06 6.19 -10.93
C LEU A 50 -4.46 6.75 -9.64
N VAL A 51 -4.08 5.91 -8.70
CA VAL A 51 -3.45 6.33 -7.43
C VAL A 51 -2.09 6.98 -7.68
N LEU A 52 -1.23 6.37 -8.51
CA LEU A 52 0.10 6.89 -8.83
C LEU A 52 0.07 8.20 -9.63
N SER A 53 -1.04 8.51 -10.32
CA SER A 53 -1.22 9.77 -11.04
C SER A 53 -1.77 10.91 -10.18
N ARG A 54 -2.08 10.68 -8.90
CA ARG A 54 -2.62 11.69 -7.98
C ARG A 54 -1.56 12.18 -7.00
N ASP A 55 -1.41 13.49 -6.93
CA ASP A 55 -0.47 14.21 -6.05
C ASP A 55 -0.75 14.05 -4.54
N HIS A 56 -2.00 13.78 -4.17
CA HIS A 56 -2.45 13.59 -2.78
C HIS A 56 -2.45 12.12 -2.37
N HIS A 57 -1.82 11.24 -3.15
CA HIS A 57 -1.56 9.84 -2.79
C HIS A 57 -0.06 9.57 -2.87
N ALA A 58 0.44 8.73 -1.97
CA ALA A 58 1.79 8.18 -2.06
C ALA A 58 1.80 6.70 -1.71
N ILE A 59 2.63 5.95 -2.43
CA ILE A 59 2.86 4.53 -2.17
C ILE A 59 4.36 4.34 -1.98
N TRP A 60 4.72 3.75 -0.85
CA TRP A 60 6.07 3.29 -0.54
C TRP A 60 6.12 1.78 -0.65
N VAL A 61 7.21 1.26 -1.19
CA VAL A 61 7.41 -0.18 -1.38
C VAL A 61 8.69 -0.64 -0.70
N ALA A 62 8.67 -1.89 -0.24
CA ALA A 62 9.86 -2.63 0.15
C ALA A 62 10.27 -3.54 -1.03
N ASP A 63 11.26 -3.09 -1.80
CA ASP A 63 11.77 -3.79 -2.98
C ASP A 63 12.84 -4.81 -2.56
N HIS A 64 12.64 -6.06 -2.94
CA HIS A 64 13.57 -7.16 -2.68
C HIS A 64 14.48 -7.46 -3.87
N GLY A 65 14.40 -6.65 -4.92
CA GLY A 65 15.14 -6.83 -6.17
C GLY A 65 14.40 -7.73 -7.15
N SER A 66 14.90 -7.76 -8.38
CA SER A 66 14.37 -8.57 -9.49
C SER A 66 12.87 -8.33 -9.76
N GLY A 67 12.38 -7.11 -9.49
CA GLY A 67 10.99 -6.75 -9.67
C GLY A 67 10.03 -7.43 -8.69
N ARG A 68 10.51 -7.88 -7.52
CA ARG A 68 9.67 -8.51 -6.48
C ARG A 68 9.55 -7.60 -5.27
N LEU A 69 8.31 -7.34 -4.86
CA LEU A 69 8.02 -6.53 -3.68
C LEU A 69 7.74 -7.40 -2.45
N ALA A 70 8.39 -7.07 -1.34
CA ALA A 70 8.14 -7.65 -0.03
C ALA A 70 6.87 -7.07 0.63
N GLY A 71 6.46 -5.88 0.22
CA GLY A 71 5.22 -5.26 0.64
C GLY A 71 5.15 -3.78 0.28
N TYR A 72 4.09 -3.12 0.75
CA TYR A 72 3.80 -1.73 0.42
C TYR A 72 3.04 -1.01 1.54
N LEU A 73 3.16 0.31 1.52
CA LEU A 73 2.41 1.26 2.34
C LEU A 73 1.76 2.28 1.40
N TRP A 74 0.43 2.36 1.42
CA TRP A 74 -0.33 3.36 0.68
C TRP A 74 -0.94 4.38 1.64
N VAL A 75 -0.56 5.63 1.47
CA VAL A 75 -1.11 6.80 2.20
C VAL A 75 -1.80 7.78 1.26
N HIS A 76 -2.72 8.58 1.80
CA HIS A 76 -3.27 9.74 1.08
C HIS A 76 -3.53 10.91 2.03
N LEU A 77 -3.55 12.11 1.46
CA LEU A 77 -3.94 13.32 2.17
C LEU A 77 -5.44 13.56 2.00
N LYS A 78 -6.15 13.69 3.12
CA LYS A 78 -7.58 14.01 3.15
C LYS A 78 -7.80 15.41 3.69
N ARG A 79 -8.54 16.22 2.94
CA ARG A 79 -8.92 17.58 3.36
C ARG A 79 -10.24 17.59 4.12
N ASP A 80 -10.22 18.15 5.32
CA ASP A 80 -11.39 18.39 6.16
C ASP A 80 -12.12 19.66 5.70
N ARG A 81 -13.44 19.53 5.46
CA ARG A 81 -14.30 20.63 4.99
C ARG A 81 -15.18 21.22 6.11
N GLN A 82 -15.17 20.64 7.31
CA GLN A 82 -16.07 20.99 8.41
C GLN A 82 -15.49 22.02 9.39
N GLY A 83 -14.38 22.69 9.02
CA GLY A 83 -13.79 23.77 9.80
C GLY A 83 -12.79 23.32 10.89
N TYR A 84 -12.55 22.02 11.04
CA TYR A 84 -11.54 21.50 11.97
C TYR A 84 -10.11 21.84 11.55
N LEU A 85 -9.24 22.08 12.53
CA LEU A 85 -7.80 22.28 12.35
C LEU A 85 -7.02 21.08 12.96
N PRO A 86 -5.96 20.57 12.28
CA PRO A 86 -5.53 20.93 10.94
C PRO A 86 -6.52 20.46 9.86
N ARG A 87 -6.61 21.22 8.75
CA ARG A 87 -7.54 20.95 7.65
C ARG A 87 -7.07 19.84 6.71
N VAL A 88 -5.86 19.34 6.84
CA VAL A 88 -5.31 18.24 6.06
C VAL A 88 -4.82 17.18 7.03
N LYS A 89 -5.17 15.93 6.78
CA LYS A 89 -4.81 14.77 7.59
C LYS A 89 -4.26 13.69 6.67
N GLY A 90 -3.13 13.09 7.04
CA GLY A 90 -2.63 11.88 6.39
C GLY A 90 -3.45 10.68 6.83
N TYR A 91 -3.72 9.77 5.90
CA TYR A 91 -4.44 8.53 6.17
C TYR A 91 -3.73 7.35 5.53
N VAL A 92 -3.43 6.32 6.33
CA VAL A 92 -2.92 5.04 5.84
C VAL A 92 -4.11 4.25 5.31
N ASN A 93 -4.19 4.08 4.00
CA ASN A 93 -5.20 3.23 3.39
C ASN A 93 -4.85 1.77 3.62
N HIS A 94 -3.69 1.35 3.10
CA HIS A 94 -3.22 -0.03 3.19
C HIS A 94 -1.78 -0.07 3.69
N ALA A 95 -1.50 -1.06 4.53
CA ALA A 95 -0.17 -1.39 5.00
C ALA A 95 -0.05 -2.91 5.01
N PHE A 96 0.72 -3.47 4.09
CA PHE A 96 0.84 -4.92 3.96
C PHE A 96 2.28 -5.34 3.68
N LEU A 97 2.68 -6.42 4.36
CA LEU A 97 3.89 -7.17 4.09
C LEU A 97 3.50 -8.63 3.83
N ASP A 98 4.12 -9.19 2.80
CA ASP A 98 4.15 -10.63 2.58
C ASP A 98 4.69 -11.32 3.85
N GLU A 99 4.14 -12.48 4.19
CA GLU A 99 4.31 -13.10 5.50
C GLU A 99 5.77 -13.40 5.83
N ALA A 100 6.55 -13.83 4.83
CA ALA A 100 7.98 -14.10 4.97
C ALA A 100 8.83 -12.87 5.35
N TRP A 101 8.26 -11.67 5.23
CA TRP A 101 8.92 -10.39 5.47
C TRP A 101 8.44 -9.67 6.72
N ARG A 102 7.48 -10.25 7.45
CA ARG A 102 6.96 -9.70 8.71
C ARG A 102 7.99 -9.82 9.84
N GLY A 103 7.85 -8.98 10.88
CA GLY A 103 8.75 -8.96 12.03
C GLY A 103 10.12 -8.32 11.79
N LYS A 104 10.38 -7.79 10.58
CA LYS A 104 11.67 -7.20 10.19
C LYS A 104 11.71 -5.66 10.25
N GLY A 105 10.66 -5.03 10.76
CA GLY A 105 10.58 -3.56 10.88
C GLY A 105 10.38 -2.80 9.56
N LEU A 106 10.17 -3.47 8.42
CA LEU A 106 10.06 -2.83 7.11
C LEU A 106 8.94 -1.79 7.00
N MET A 107 7.79 -2.04 7.67
CA MET A 107 6.68 -1.07 7.68
C MET A 107 7.07 0.24 8.38
N LYS A 108 7.88 0.16 9.45
CA LYS A 108 8.40 1.35 10.14
C LYS A 108 9.32 2.16 9.21
N LEU A 109 10.15 1.47 8.42
CA LEU A 109 11.03 2.12 7.45
C LEU A 109 10.27 2.79 6.31
N MET A 110 9.13 2.23 5.87
CA MET A 110 8.24 2.89 4.89
C MET A 110 7.47 4.06 5.50
N LEU A 111 7.10 3.98 6.77
CA LEU A 111 6.32 5.03 7.44
C LEU A 111 7.12 6.32 7.65
N ALA A 112 8.43 6.23 7.88
CA ALA A 112 9.27 7.41 8.09
C ALA A 112 9.25 8.40 6.90
N PRO A 113 9.58 8.01 5.66
CA PRO A 113 9.47 8.92 4.52
C PRO A 113 8.02 9.23 4.13
N ALA A 114 7.05 8.37 4.46
CA ALA A 114 5.63 8.67 4.27
C ALA A 114 5.08 9.74 5.23
N TYR A 115 5.72 9.94 6.38
CA TYR A 115 5.37 10.98 7.34
C TYR A 115 5.92 12.35 6.94
N GLU A 116 7.08 12.37 6.30
CA GLU A 116 7.70 13.60 5.76
C GLU A 116 7.04 14.08 4.46
N TRP A 117 6.38 13.18 3.73
CA TRP A 117 5.58 13.48 2.54
C TRP A 117 4.23 14.11 2.90
#